data_AF-A0A9W4IX60-F1
#
_entry.id   AF-A0A9W4IX60-F1
#
_cell.length_a   1.000
_cell.length_b   1.000
_cell.length_c   1.000
_cell.angle_alpha   90.00
_cell.angle_beta   90.00
_cell.angle_gamma   90.00
#
_symmetry.space_group_name_H-M   'P 1'
#
loop_
_entity.id
_entity.type
_entity.pdbx_description
1 polymer ?
#
loop_
_entity_poly.entity_id
_entity_poly.type
_entity_poly.pdbx_seq_one_letter_code
_entity_poly.pdbx_strand_id
1 'polypeptide(L)'
;MPTPSKPTSSTNPQSQFQTSLPKYECWFCISEWEGFSALLAHLETGKCVMPNKIRSLAFESPEYGFYGHHLTDEKAFFCFQCKSNFAQISDLYRHAERSARCSYLLSEKHCLGCLRDFYIEYYDCPGTNSMGY
;
A
#
# COMPACT_ATOMS: atom_id res chain seq x y z
N MET A 1 -38.17 -38.63 -28.76
CA MET A 1 -37.15 -39.54 -28.19
C MET A 1 -35.83 -39.33 -28.93
N PRO A 2 -34.68 -39.73 -28.40
CA PRO A 2 -33.68 -39.03 -27.56
C PRO A 2 -32.53 -38.33 -28.34
N THR A 3 -31.68 -37.57 -27.63
CA THR A 3 -30.37 -36.99 -28.08
C THR A 3 -29.26 -38.07 -28.10
N PRO A 4 -28.05 -37.88 -28.72
CA PRO A 4 -26.93 -37.18 -28.02
C PRO A 4 -25.79 -36.51 -28.89
N SER A 5 -25.19 -35.47 -28.29
CA SER A 5 -23.75 -35.03 -28.19
C SER A 5 -22.81 -34.64 -29.37
N LYS A 6 -22.26 -33.41 -29.19
CA LYS A 6 -21.08 -32.61 -29.66
C LYS A 6 -19.76 -33.33 -30.10
N PRO A 7 -18.80 -32.65 -30.77
CA PRO A 7 -17.74 -31.87 -30.06
C PRO A 7 -17.32 -30.53 -30.77
N THR A 8 -17.23 -29.40 -30.04
CA THR A 8 -16.02 -28.57 -29.71
C THR A 8 -15.33 -27.95 -30.93
N SER A 9 -15.16 -26.62 -31.00
CA SER A 9 -14.02 -25.97 -30.35
C SER A 9 -14.30 -24.55 -29.86
N SER A 10 -13.96 -24.32 -28.60
CA SER A 10 -13.71 -23.02 -28.00
C SER A 10 -12.38 -22.46 -28.50
N THR A 11 -12.33 -21.15 -28.74
CA THR A 11 -11.14 -20.35 -28.42
C THR A 11 -11.59 -19.09 -27.71
N ASN A 12 -11.33 -19.12 -26.41
CA ASN A 12 -11.47 -18.07 -25.41
C ASN A 12 -10.37 -17.01 -25.64
N PRO A 13 -10.66 -15.69 -25.71
CA PRO A 13 -9.61 -14.69 -25.67
C PRO A 13 -9.09 -14.56 -24.24
N GLN A 14 -7.96 -15.23 -23.95
CA GLN A 14 -7.23 -15.04 -22.71
C GLN A 14 -6.49 -13.71 -22.68
N SER A 15 -6.76 -12.98 -21.59
CA SER A 15 -5.82 -12.15 -20.80
C SER A 15 -5.17 -10.94 -21.46
N GLN A 16 -5.78 -9.77 -21.22
CA GLN A 16 -5.04 -8.51 -21.06
C GLN A 16 -5.09 -8.13 -19.58
N PHE A 17 -4.03 -8.46 -18.83
CA PHE A 17 -3.80 -7.89 -17.49
C PHE A 17 -2.36 -7.43 -17.41
N GLN A 18 -2.12 -6.26 -17.97
CA GLN A 18 -0.92 -5.48 -17.68
C GLN A 18 -1.40 -4.25 -16.90
N THR A 19 -1.65 -4.44 -15.61
CA THR A 19 -2.08 -3.35 -14.72
C THR A 19 -0.84 -2.66 -14.18
N SER A 20 -0.40 -1.59 -14.83
CA SER A 20 0.58 -0.67 -14.25
C SER A 20 0.05 -0.12 -12.94
N LEU A 21 0.88 -0.04 -11.90
CA LEU A 21 0.46 0.56 -10.64
C LEU A 21 0.31 2.09 -10.81
N PRO A 22 -0.53 2.76 -10.00
CA PRO A 22 -0.58 4.21 -9.99
C PRO A 22 0.79 4.81 -9.68
N LYS A 23 1.06 5.98 -10.26
CA LYS A 23 2.28 6.73 -10.00
C LYS A 23 2.04 7.76 -8.91
N TYR A 24 3.07 7.97 -8.09
CA TYR A 24 3.05 8.93 -6.99
C TYR A 24 4.28 9.83 -7.04
N GLU A 25 4.08 11.12 -6.83
CA GLU A 25 5.14 12.11 -6.68
C GLU A 25 5.57 12.21 -5.22
N CYS A 26 6.85 12.45 -4.97
CA CYS A 26 7.31 12.77 -3.62
C CYS A 26 6.95 14.21 -3.27
N TRP A 27 6.38 14.42 -2.09
CA TRP A 27 6.02 15.76 -1.60
C TRP A 27 7.21 16.71 -1.38
N PHE A 28 8.44 16.19 -1.33
CA PHE A 28 9.62 16.96 -0.94
C PHE A 28 10.76 16.93 -1.96
N CYS A 29 10.60 16.22 -3.09
CA CYS A 29 11.55 16.25 -4.20
C CYS A 29 10.88 15.89 -5.53
N ILE A 30 11.57 16.14 -6.64
CA ILE A 30 11.04 15.95 -8.01
C ILE A 30 10.92 14.49 -8.47
N SER A 31 11.10 13.51 -7.58
CA SER A 31 11.06 12.09 -7.94
C SER A 31 9.64 11.56 -8.06
N GLU A 32 9.42 10.69 -9.04
CA GLU A 32 8.17 9.94 -9.25
C GLU A 32 8.41 8.44 -9.02
N TRP A 33 7.42 7.76 -8.45
CA TRP A 33 7.49 6.34 -8.08
C TRP A 33 6.26 5.57 -8.56
N GLU A 34 6.47 4.36 -9.10
CA GLU A 34 5.38 3.45 -9.47
C GLU A 34 4.95 2.61 -8.26
N GLY A 35 3.71 2.79 -7.83
CA GLY A 35 3.15 2.18 -6.62
C GLY A 35 3.42 3.00 -5.36
N PHE A 36 2.51 2.89 -4.40
CA PHE A 36 2.63 3.60 -3.13
C PHE A 36 3.75 2.99 -2.28
N SER A 37 3.99 1.69 -2.40
CA SER A 37 5.10 1.02 -1.73
C SER A 37 6.46 1.61 -2.09
N ALA A 38 6.66 2.01 -3.34
CA ALA A 38 7.91 2.57 -3.82
C ALA A 38 8.12 4.00 -3.28
N LEU A 39 7.07 4.82 -3.26
CA LEU A 39 7.10 6.14 -2.61
C LEU A 39 7.43 6.01 -1.11
N LEU A 40 6.75 5.11 -0.38
CA LEU A 40 7.03 4.92 1.04
C LEU A 40 8.45 4.43 1.30
N ALA A 41 8.97 3.50 0.49
CA ALA A 41 10.35 3.03 0.61
C ALA A 41 11.36 4.17 0.41
N HIS A 42 11.09 5.08 -0.53
CA HIS A 42 11.89 6.28 -0.72
C HIS A 42 11.86 7.17 0.53
N LEU A 43 10.68 7.43 1.10
CA LEU A 43 10.53 8.28 2.29
C LEU A 43 11.18 7.64 3.54
N GLU A 44 11.08 6.32 3.69
CA GLU A 44 11.72 5.56 4.77
C GLU A 44 13.25 5.63 4.75
N THR A 45 13.89 6.00 3.62
CA THR A 45 15.34 6.25 3.59
C THR A 45 15.78 7.45 4.44
N GLY A 46 14.85 8.30 4.86
CA GLY A 46 15.15 9.48 5.68
C GLY A 46 15.71 10.68 4.89
N LYS A 47 15.75 10.61 3.55
CA LYS A 47 16.27 11.71 2.71
C LYS A 47 15.31 12.89 2.59
N CYS A 48 14.02 12.61 2.50
CA CYS A 48 12.97 13.60 2.24
C CYS A 48 12.08 13.87 3.45
N VAL A 49 12.09 12.96 4.42
CA VAL A 49 11.39 13.11 5.71
C VAL A 49 12.32 12.62 6.82
N MET A 50 12.08 13.06 8.05
CA MET A 50 12.83 12.59 9.21
C MET A 50 12.82 11.04 9.29
N PRO A 51 13.95 10.40 9.69
CA PRO A 51 13.97 8.95 9.90
C PRO A 51 12.82 8.50 10.80
N ASN A 52 12.22 7.35 10.48
CA ASN A 52 11.04 6.80 11.16
C ASN A 52 9.75 7.63 11.08
N LYS A 53 9.72 8.81 10.44
CA LYS A 53 8.49 9.63 10.39
C LYS A 53 7.33 8.88 9.75
N ILE A 54 7.60 8.16 8.65
CA ILE A 54 6.61 7.31 7.99
C ILE A 54 6.12 6.21 8.92
N ARG A 55 7.03 5.57 9.68
CA ARG A 55 6.68 4.55 10.66
C ARG A 55 5.76 5.11 11.73
N SER A 56 6.13 6.23 12.36
CA SER A 56 5.34 6.86 13.42
C SER A 56 3.95 7.26 12.93
N LEU A 57 3.85 7.89 11.76
CA LEU A 57 2.56 8.27 11.17
C LEU A 57 1.63 7.07 10.93
N ALA A 58 2.17 5.90 10.55
CA ALA A 58 1.36 4.70 10.39
C ALA A 58 0.66 4.28 11.69
N PHE A 59 1.26 4.57 12.85
CA PHE A 59 0.70 4.31 14.17
C PHE A 59 -0.17 5.45 14.72
N GLU A 60 -0.14 6.62 14.08
CA GLU A 60 -1.04 7.75 14.39
C GLU A 60 -2.39 7.63 13.66
N SER A 61 -2.44 6.88 12.55
CA SER A 61 -3.67 6.60 11.81
C SER A 61 -4.68 5.79 12.66
N PRO A 62 -5.98 6.12 12.63
CA PRO A 62 -7.01 5.40 13.39
C PRO A 62 -7.07 3.88 13.13
N GLU A 63 -6.67 3.45 11.94
CA GLU A 63 -6.74 2.07 11.46
C GLU A 63 -5.54 1.21 11.85
N TYR A 64 -4.58 1.73 12.64
CA TYR A 64 -3.33 1.01 12.92
C TYR A 64 -3.54 -0.38 13.51
N GLY A 65 -4.60 -0.61 14.29
CA GLY A 65 -4.92 -1.93 14.84
C GLY A 65 -5.17 -3.03 13.79
N PHE A 66 -5.35 -2.67 12.52
CA PHE A 66 -5.52 -3.64 11.42
C PHE A 66 -4.21 -4.05 10.75
N TYR A 67 -3.12 -3.32 10.95
CA TYR A 67 -1.86 -3.60 10.26
C TYR A 67 -0.61 -3.39 11.12
N GLY A 68 -0.74 -2.96 12.38
CA GLY A 68 0.35 -2.65 13.29
C GLY A 68 0.26 -3.43 14.61
N HIS A 69 1.40 -3.87 15.11
CA HIS A 69 1.57 -4.41 16.46
C HIS A 69 1.96 -3.28 17.42
N HIS A 70 3.21 -3.26 17.91
CA HIS A 70 3.77 -2.13 18.63
C HIS A 70 4.78 -1.37 17.77
N LEU A 71 4.82 -0.04 17.92
CA LEU A 71 5.71 0.85 17.16
C LEU A 71 7.19 0.43 17.26
N THR A 72 7.59 -0.06 18.43
CA THR A 72 8.98 -0.45 18.76
C THR A 72 9.36 -1.85 18.30
N ASP A 73 8.43 -2.63 17.75
CA ASP A 73 8.73 -3.98 17.28
C ASP A 73 9.60 -3.95 16.02
N GLU A 74 10.55 -4.88 15.93
CA GLU A 74 11.36 -5.07 14.72
C GLU A 74 10.49 -5.36 13.49
N LYS A 75 9.39 -6.10 13.70
CA LYS A 75 8.36 -6.39 12.69
C LYS A 75 7.02 -5.80 13.11
N ALA A 76 7.00 -4.47 13.23
CA ALA A 76 5.84 -3.73 13.70
C ALA A 76 4.60 -3.85 12.80
N PHE A 77 4.74 -4.29 11.54
CA PHE A 77 3.63 -4.30 10.60
C PHE A 77 3.21 -5.72 10.21
N PHE A 78 1.92 -5.93 9.95
CA PHE A 78 1.41 -7.20 9.45
C PHE A 78 0.29 -7.02 8.43
N CYS A 79 0.14 -8.01 7.54
CA CYS A 79 -0.99 -8.07 6.62
C CYS A 79 -2.20 -8.69 7.33
N PHE A 80 -3.30 -7.94 7.44
CA PHE A 80 -4.53 -8.42 8.08
C PHE A 80 -5.05 -9.72 7.47
N GLN A 81 -4.92 -9.88 6.15
CA GLN A 81 -5.50 -10.99 5.41
C GLN A 81 -4.70 -12.29 5.55
N CYS A 82 -3.37 -12.23 5.34
CA CYS A 82 -2.53 -13.43 5.32
C CYS A 82 -1.61 -13.59 6.55
N LYS A 83 -1.66 -12.63 7.49
CA LYS A 83 -0.88 -12.61 8.74
C LYS A 83 0.64 -12.62 8.57
N SER A 84 1.14 -12.28 7.39
CA SER A 84 2.58 -12.07 7.15
C SER A 84 3.05 -10.79 7.85
N ASN A 85 4.27 -10.81 8.41
CA ASN A 85 4.84 -9.69 9.19
C ASN A 85 5.98 -9.01 8.44
N PHE A 86 6.12 -7.70 8.62
CA PHE A 86 7.02 -6.82 7.91
C PHE A 86 7.69 -5.82 8.86
N ALA A 87 8.93 -5.49 8.57
CA ALA A 87 9.68 -4.50 9.36
C ALA A 87 9.31 -3.06 8.98
N GLN A 88 8.98 -2.81 7.72
CA GLN A 88 8.67 -1.51 7.16
C GLN A 88 7.25 -1.47 6.59
N ILE A 89 6.66 -0.29 6.53
CA ILE A 89 5.29 -0.16 5.99
C ILE A 89 5.33 -0.29 4.46
N SER A 90 6.40 0.16 3.81
CA SER A 90 6.59 -0.02 2.36
C SER A 90 6.58 -1.50 1.95
N ASP A 91 7.15 -2.37 2.77
CA ASP A 91 7.17 -3.82 2.52
C ASP A 91 5.77 -4.43 2.60
N LEU A 92 4.92 -3.95 3.52
CA LEU A 92 3.52 -4.36 3.63
C LEU A 92 2.69 -3.89 2.41
N TYR A 93 2.87 -2.63 1.97
CA TYR A 93 2.22 -2.16 0.74
C TYR A 93 2.69 -2.95 -0.48
N ARG A 94 4.00 -3.19 -0.61
CA ARG A 94 4.56 -3.97 -1.72
C ARG A 94 3.99 -5.40 -1.74
N HIS A 95 3.79 -5.99 -0.57
CA HIS A 95 3.12 -7.27 -0.43
C HIS A 95 1.69 -7.21 -0.97
N ALA A 96 0.89 -6.22 -0.56
CA ALA A 96 -0.50 -6.10 -0.99
C ALA A 96 -0.62 -5.80 -2.49
N GLU A 97 0.25 -4.95 -3.05
CA GLU A 97 0.27 -4.61 -4.48
C GLU A 97 0.55 -5.82 -5.37
N ARG A 98 1.38 -6.76 -4.90
CA ARG A 98 1.79 -7.94 -5.68
C ARG A 98 0.96 -9.20 -5.39
N SER A 99 0.14 -9.18 -4.35
CA SER A 99 -0.64 -10.33 -3.90
C SER A 99 -2.10 -10.18 -4.30
N ALA A 100 -2.55 -10.95 -5.29
CA ALA A 100 -3.95 -10.95 -5.73
C ALA A 100 -4.95 -11.24 -4.59
N ARG A 101 -4.51 -11.94 -3.53
CA ARG A 101 -5.34 -12.24 -2.35
C ARG A 101 -5.42 -11.09 -1.35
N CYS A 102 -4.50 -10.14 -1.40
CA CYS A 102 -4.35 -9.07 -0.41
C CYS A 102 -4.49 -7.68 -1.03
N SER A 103 -4.51 -7.56 -2.36
CA SER A 103 -4.62 -6.30 -3.08
C SER A 103 -5.89 -5.51 -2.75
N TYR A 104 -6.97 -6.18 -2.39
CA TYR A 104 -8.21 -5.52 -1.96
C TYR A 104 -8.03 -4.63 -0.71
N LEU A 105 -6.99 -4.87 0.10
CA LEU A 105 -6.69 -4.04 1.27
C LEU A 105 -6.27 -2.61 0.89
N LEU A 106 -5.84 -2.40 -0.36
CA LEU A 106 -5.43 -1.10 -0.92
C LEU A 106 -6.59 -0.27 -1.45
N SER A 107 -7.78 -0.87 -1.57
CA SER A 107 -8.99 -0.18 -2.01
C SER A 107 -9.46 0.81 -0.95
N GLU A 108 -10.23 1.81 -1.39
CA GLU A 108 -10.85 2.79 -0.49
C GLU A 108 -11.58 2.11 0.68
N LYS A 109 -11.52 2.73 1.87
CA LYS A 109 -12.14 2.25 3.13
C LYS A 109 -11.60 0.94 3.70
N HIS A 110 -10.63 0.30 3.06
CA HIS A 110 -9.87 -0.80 3.67
C HIS A 110 -8.62 -0.27 4.37
N CYS A 111 -8.08 -1.03 5.29
CA CYS A 111 -7.07 -0.52 6.23
C CYS A 111 -5.84 0.12 5.56
N LEU A 112 -5.32 -0.47 4.47
CA LEU A 112 -4.20 0.14 3.73
C LEU A 112 -4.67 1.24 2.77
N GLY A 113 -5.91 1.22 2.31
CA GLY A 113 -6.52 2.36 1.63
C GLY A 113 -6.64 3.58 2.54
N CYS A 114 -7.25 3.42 3.72
CA CYS A 114 -7.39 4.49 4.72
C CYS A 114 -6.04 5.05 5.16
N LEU A 115 -5.03 4.19 5.40
CA LEU A 115 -3.70 4.66 5.75
C LEU A 115 -3.05 5.45 4.60
N ARG A 116 -3.23 5.05 3.34
CA ARG A 116 -2.74 5.81 2.19
C ARG A 116 -3.37 7.20 2.18
N ASP A 117 -4.69 7.27 2.34
CA ASP A 117 -5.43 8.51 2.33
C ASP A 117 -5.00 9.41 3.51
N PHE A 118 -4.75 8.83 4.69
CA PHE A 118 -4.18 9.53 5.85
C PHE A 118 -2.80 10.16 5.55
N TYR A 119 -1.89 9.44 4.87
CA TYR A 119 -0.61 10.02 4.47
C TYR A 119 -0.78 11.18 3.49
N ILE A 120 -1.66 11.02 2.50
CA ILE A 120 -1.95 12.05 1.50
C ILE A 120 -2.49 13.29 2.20
N GLU A 121 -3.51 13.14 3.06
CA GLU A 121 -4.07 14.25 3.83
C GLU A 121 -3.03 14.91 4.74
N TYR A 122 -2.16 14.13 5.39
CA TYR A 122 -1.11 14.65 6.26
C TYR A 122 -0.11 15.55 5.52
N TYR A 123 0.28 15.16 4.30
CA TYR A 123 1.30 15.87 3.52
C TYR A 123 0.74 16.90 2.53
N ASP A 124 -0.50 16.74 2.07
CA ASP A 124 -1.18 17.69 1.18
C ASP A 124 -1.82 18.87 1.94
N CYS A 125 -2.06 18.75 3.26
CA CYS A 125 -2.64 19.84 4.03
C CYS A 125 -1.64 21.01 4.19
N PRO A 126 -1.94 22.23 3.70
CA PRO A 126 -0.99 23.35 3.63
C PRO A 126 -0.68 24.03 4.98
N GLY A 127 -0.83 23.34 6.12
CA GLY A 127 -0.85 23.94 7.46
C GLY A 127 0.08 23.35 8.52
N THR A 128 0.80 22.25 8.28
CA THR A 128 1.64 21.61 9.31
C THR A 128 3.13 21.94 9.16
N ASN A 129 3.44 23.20 8.85
CA ASN A 129 4.78 23.73 9.12
C ASN A 129 4.85 24.12 10.61
N SER A 130 4.91 23.12 11.48
CA SER A 130 5.22 23.32 12.89
C SER A 130 6.66 23.82 13.01
N MET A 131 6.83 25.13 12.92
CA MET A 131 7.98 25.85 13.49
C MET A 131 8.15 25.42 14.95
N GLY A 132 9.09 24.51 15.20
CA GLY A 132 9.60 24.24 16.53
C GLY A 132 10.94 24.95 16.69
N TYR A 133 10.90 26.12 17.34
CA TYR A 133 12.06 26.71 18.01
C TYR A 133 12.29 26.03 19.36
#